data_AF-A0A0R3FKY5-F1
#
_entry.id   AF-A0A0R3FKY5-F1
#
_cell.length_a   1.000
_cell.length_b   1.000
_cell.length_c   1.000
_cell.angle_alpha   90.00
_cell.angle_beta   90.00
_cell.angle_gamma   90.00
#
_symmetry.space_group_name_H-M   'P 1'
#
loop_
_entity.id
_entity.type
_entity.pdbx_description
1 polymer ?
#
loop_
_entity_poly.entity_id
_entity_poly.type
_entity_poly.pdbx_seq_one_letter_code
_entity_poly.pdbx_strand_id
1 'polypeptide(L)'
;MGDSTHPSRERDRVLDAVRLVSLATVVAYHVLAGSPTIVKGKPAMSANYNVHWLFWLIPLMPLFFFAGAAANLHSWESGRSWGQFLMSRTTRLFRPVFYFLVFVALVTTLLRITMGNSRQLLYLEMRHIELLWYVGAYLLTLAFMPWLARIRTGRRLGWFIAAMCLLTALVDTVSVVTDTWVMTGWINMIFMWLVPAALGIAYQRALVPRRVAMAAAAVALGGTVALAILGPYPSGLIANMPPTLLLAASAILECMLVIAFGPAINRWLQGARTWKFLQVCNSGSMTIYLWHWVVTFLLSYGIYLALRVGLVSPRDAWYWPGNVLRLAIVCAIVAVFFIPLRATERRALPWWDRPVPSMSTGRDTAVGVLVLIGAILTLVYTRIYVINPLWGGFTPIGRWVVVASLIPLAAARALCRNPLHSNANSSENQFSLAHSTRR
;
A
#
# COMPACT_ATOMS: atom_id res chain seq x y z
N MET A 1 17.69 -23.88 33.82
CA MET A 1 18.05 -23.85 32.39
C MET A 1 16.97 -24.58 31.61
N GLY A 2 16.26 -23.86 30.75
CA GLY A 2 15.12 -24.37 30.01
C GLY A 2 14.59 -23.24 29.13
N ASP A 3 15.48 -22.69 28.30
CA ASP A 3 15.14 -21.69 27.32
C ASP A 3 14.24 -22.37 26.28
N SER A 4 12.92 -22.25 26.47
CA SER A 4 11.93 -22.65 25.47
C SER A 4 12.05 -21.68 24.31
N THR A 5 13.06 -21.93 23.48
CA THR A 5 13.18 -21.38 22.14
C THR A 5 11.94 -21.83 21.38
N HIS A 6 10.91 -20.98 21.39
CA HIS A 6 9.83 -21.10 20.41
C HIS A 6 10.53 -21.20 19.05
N PRO A 7 10.40 -22.31 18.31
CA PRO A 7 10.98 -22.38 16.99
C PRO A 7 10.36 -21.23 16.22
N SER A 8 11.20 -20.29 15.80
CA SER A 8 10.80 -19.18 14.95
C SER A 8 10.20 -19.79 13.69
N ARG A 9 8.87 -19.90 13.69
CA ARG A 9 8.09 -20.64 12.71
C ARG A 9 8.51 -20.17 11.32
N GLU A 10 8.88 -21.12 10.47
CA GLU A 10 9.52 -20.85 9.20
C GLU A 10 8.66 -19.86 8.37
N ARG A 11 9.26 -18.73 8.00
CA ARG A 11 8.61 -17.65 7.27
C ARG A 11 8.12 -18.19 5.91
N ASP A 12 6.85 -17.98 5.59
CA ASP A 12 6.26 -18.47 4.33
C ASP A 12 6.91 -17.78 3.12
N ARG A 13 7.69 -18.56 2.37
CA ARG A 13 8.47 -18.09 1.21
C ARG A 13 7.58 -17.65 0.06
N VAL A 14 6.42 -18.30 -0.12
CA VAL A 14 5.47 -17.98 -1.19
C VAL A 14 4.90 -16.58 -0.96
N LEU A 15 4.48 -16.27 0.27
CA LEU A 15 3.94 -14.94 0.61
C LEU A 15 4.97 -13.82 0.40
N ASP A 16 6.24 -14.09 0.73
CA ASP A 16 7.33 -13.13 0.50
C ASP A 16 7.63 -12.92 -0.99
N ALA A 17 7.58 -13.98 -1.81
CA ALA A 17 7.74 -13.88 -3.25
C ALA A 17 6.56 -13.14 -3.89
N VAL A 18 5.33 -13.47 -3.50
CA VAL A 18 4.12 -12.80 -3.96
C VAL A 18 4.21 -11.29 -3.68
N ARG A 19 4.61 -10.89 -2.48
CA ARG A 19 4.82 -9.47 -2.14
C ARG A 19 5.88 -8.81 -3.01
N LEU A 20 7.04 -9.43 -3.19
CA LEU A 20 8.11 -8.82 -3.97
C LEU A 20 7.74 -8.71 -5.45
N VAL A 21 7.14 -9.75 -6.03
CA VAL A 21 6.70 -9.72 -7.44
C VAL A 21 5.62 -8.66 -7.62
N SER A 22 4.65 -8.57 -6.71
CA SER A 22 3.64 -7.51 -6.72
C SER A 22 4.26 -6.12 -6.64
N LEU A 23 5.29 -5.94 -5.79
CA LEU A 23 6.03 -4.69 -5.65
C LEU A 23 6.75 -4.33 -6.94
N ALA A 24 7.52 -5.27 -7.49
CA ALA A 24 8.32 -5.10 -8.68
C ALA A 24 7.44 -4.75 -9.88
N THR A 25 6.30 -5.44 -10.02
CA THR A 25 5.32 -5.16 -11.08
C THR A 25 4.74 -3.76 -10.97
N VAL A 26 4.44 -3.27 -9.76
CA VAL A 26 3.92 -1.89 -9.62
C VAL A 26 4.98 -0.82 -9.81
N VAL A 27 6.22 -1.07 -9.38
CA VAL A 27 7.33 -0.16 -9.67
C VAL A 27 7.54 -0.11 -11.18
N ALA A 28 7.58 -1.26 -11.85
CA ALA A 28 7.69 -1.34 -13.30
C ALA A 28 6.54 -0.61 -13.99
N TYR A 29 5.30 -0.84 -13.54
CA TYR A 29 4.14 -0.12 -14.03
C TYR A 29 4.28 1.39 -13.87
N HIS A 30 4.56 1.89 -12.68
CA HIS A 30 4.65 3.32 -12.44
C HIS A 30 5.74 3.99 -13.29
N VAL A 31 6.88 3.30 -13.45
CA VAL A 31 7.96 3.79 -14.31
C VAL A 31 7.54 3.78 -15.77
N LEU A 32 6.91 2.73 -16.29
CA LEU A 32 6.54 2.59 -17.70
C LEU A 32 5.30 3.41 -18.09
N ALA A 33 4.30 3.47 -17.20
CA ALA A 33 3.05 4.21 -17.39
C ALA A 33 3.25 5.73 -17.28
N GLY A 34 4.23 6.17 -16.49
CA GLY A 34 4.65 7.56 -16.48
C GLY A 34 5.49 7.87 -17.72
N SER A 35 4.89 8.48 -18.74
CA SER A 35 5.64 9.03 -19.87
C SER A 35 6.06 10.44 -19.51
N PRO A 36 7.35 10.73 -19.37
CA PRO A 36 7.76 12.11 -19.22
C PRO A 36 7.44 12.79 -20.57
N THR A 37 6.90 14.01 -20.51
CA THR A 37 6.48 14.82 -21.66
C THR A 37 6.95 16.25 -21.47
N ILE A 38 6.80 17.09 -22.49
CA ILE A 38 7.05 18.53 -22.37
C ILE A 38 5.72 19.25 -22.58
N VAL A 39 5.30 20.05 -21.60
CA VAL A 39 4.11 20.89 -21.69
C VAL A 39 4.54 22.35 -21.53
N LYS A 40 4.42 23.14 -22.61
CA LYS A 40 4.83 24.56 -22.66
C LYS A 40 6.31 24.78 -22.27
N GLY A 41 7.22 23.99 -22.84
CA GLY A 41 8.67 24.13 -22.60
C GLY A 41 9.15 23.72 -21.21
N LYS A 42 8.32 23.00 -20.45
CA LYS A 42 8.63 22.49 -19.11
C LYS A 42 8.36 20.98 -19.05
N PRO A 43 9.22 20.20 -18.36
CA PRO A 43 9.08 18.76 -18.26
C PRO A 43 7.88 18.40 -17.38
N ALA A 44 6.97 17.61 -17.94
CA ALA A 44 5.78 17.08 -17.32
C ALA A 44 5.83 15.54 -17.35
N MET A 45 4.83 14.90 -16.75
CA MET A 45 4.62 13.45 -16.87
C MET A 45 3.16 13.25 -17.29
N SER A 46 2.93 12.52 -18.37
CA SER A 46 1.60 12.13 -18.83
C SER A 46 1.41 10.63 -18.64
N ALA A 47 0.16 10.20 -18.46
CA ALA A 47 -0.17 8.79 -18.54
C ALA A 47 0.10 8.31 -19.98
N ASN A 48 0.78 7.17 -20.12
CA ASN A 48 0.98 6.52 -21.40
C ASN A 48 -0.11 5.48 -21.63
N TYR A 49 -0.98 5.73 -22.61
CA TYR A 49 -2.09 4.84 -22.92
C TYR A 49 -1.70 3.71 -23.92
N ASN A 50 -0.53 3.76 -24.57
CA ASN A 50 -0.13 2.73 -25.55
C ASN A 50 0.35 1.41 -24.92
N VAL A 51 0.51 1.40 -23.59
CA VAL A 51 0.94 0.25 -22.79
C VAL A 51 -0.25 -0.49 -22.15
N HIS A 52 -1.48 -0.20 -22.58
CA HIS A 52 -2.73 -0.79 -22.06
C HIS A 52 -2.78 -2.32 -22.07
N TRP A 53 -2.19 -2.99 -23.06
CA TRP A 53 -2.19 -4.46 -23.11
C TRP A 53 -1.32 -5.07 -22.00
N LEU A 54 -0.19 -4.44 -21.64
CA LEU A 54 0.59 -4.84 -20.47
C LEU A 54 -0.20 -4.67 -19.17
N PHE A 55 -1.11 -3.70 -19.13
CA PHE A 55 -1.90 -3.40 -17.94
C PHE A 55 -3.00 -4.42 -17.63
N TRP A 56 -3.21 -5.41 -18.50
CA TRP A 56 -3.99 -6.62 -18.19
C TRP A 56 -3.20 -7.64 -17.36
N LEU A 57 -1.87 -7.66 -17.49
CA LEU A 57 -0.98 -8.59 -16.77
C LEU A 57 -0.46 -8.02 -15.43
N ILE A 58 -0.75 -6.74 -15.17
CA ILE A 58 -0.11 -5.93 -14.13
C ILE A 58 -0.89 -5.74 -12.82
N PRO A 59 -2.19 -6.03 -12.66
CA PRO A 59 -2.85 -5.70 -11.40
C PRO A 59 -2.56 -6.75 -10.33
N LEU A 60 -1.29 -7.07 -10.06
CA LEU A 60 -0.83 -7.84 -8.89
C LEU A 60 -1.01 -7.06 -7.56
N MET A 61 -1.60 -5.86 -7.58
CA MET A 61 -1.92 -5.12 -6.36
C MET A 61 -2.79 -5.88 -5.35
N PRO A 62 -3.85 -6.60 -5.74
CA PRO A 62 -4.64 -7.43 -4.84
C PRO A 62 -3.77 -8.48 -4.16
N LEU A 63 -2.72 -8.97 -4.80
CA LEU A 63 -1.81 -9.94 -4.19
C LEU A 63 -1.02 -9.37 -2.99
N PHE A 64 -0.81 -8.06 -2.90
CA PHE A 64 -0.31 -7.44 -1.67
C PHE A 64 -1.29 -7.56 -0.51
N PHE A 65 -2.58 -7.37 -0.76
CA PHE A 65 -3.62 -7.51 0.26
C PHE A 65 -3.82 -8.97 0.67
N PHE A 66 -3.75 -9.88 -0.31
CA PHE A 66 -3.69 -11.33 -0.09
C PHE A 66 -2.55 -11.70 0.85
N ALA A 67 -1.31 -11.35 0.49
CA ALA A 67 -0.14 -11.68 1.30
C ALA A 67 -0.10 -10.89 2.61
N GLY A 68 -0.65 -9.68 2.59
CA GLY A 68 -0.87 -8.80 3.73
C GLY A 68 -1.71 -9.47 4.81
N ALA A 69 -2.95 -9.80 4.50
CA ALA A 69 -3.88 -10.46 5.42
C ALA A 69 -3.32 -11.83 5.89
N ALA A 70 -2.79 -12.62 4.95
CA ALA A 70 -2.18 -13.91 5.24
C ALA A 70 -1.08 -13.84 6.31
N ALA A 71 -0.14 -12.89 6.19
CA ALA A 71 0.95 -12.78 7.16
C ALA A 71 0.52 -12.21 8.51
N ASN A 72 -0.63 -11.53 8.59
CA ASN A 72 -1.14 -10.94 9.82
C ASN A 72 -2.07 -11.86 10.61
N LEU A 73 -2.61 -12.91 9.99
CA LEU A 73 -3.54 -13.85 10.62
C LEU A 73 -3.02 -14.41 11.94
N HIS A 74 -1.81 -14.98 11.94
CA HIS A 74 -1.21 -15.57 13.15
C HIS A 74 -0.96 -14.55 14.26
N SER A 75 -0.58 -13.32 13.90
CA SER A 75 -0.38 -12.25 14.87
C SER A 75 -1.69 -11.71 15.44
N TRP A 76 -2.80 -11.87 14.72
CA TRP A 76 -4.13 -11.57 15.23
C TRP A 76 -4.60 -12.68 16.18
N GLU A 77 -4.39 -13.94 15.80
CA GLU A 77 -4.76 -15.12 16.61
C GLU A 77 -3.92 -15.27 17.88
N SER A 78 -2.81 -14.56 18.03
CA SER A 78 -1.98 -14.55 19.24
C SER A 78 -2.60 -13.82 20.45
N GLY A 79 -3.91 -13.53 20.42
CA GLY A 79 -4.65 -12.96 21.55
C GLY A 79 -4.51 -11.44 21.75
N ARG A 80 -4.09 -10.69 20.72
CA ARG A 80 -4.04 -9.22 20.80
C ARG A 80 -5.44 -8.62 20.69
N SER A 81 -5.70 -7.55 21.43
CA SER A 81 -6.91 -6.76 21.28
C SER A 81 -6.91 -5.99 19.94
N TRP A 82 -8.08 -5.53 19.48
CA TRP A 82 -8.25 -4.97 18.13
C TRP A 82 -7.46 -3.68 17.92
N GLY A 83 -7.57 -2.73 18.85
CA GLY A 83 -6.81 -1.48 18.83
C GLY A 83 -5.30 -1.72 18.97
N GLN A 84 -4.88 -2.60 19.88
CA GLN A 84 -3.48 -2.96 20.05
C GLN A 84 -2.87 -3.57 18.78
N PHE A 85 -3.59 -4.48 18.13
CA PHE A 85 -3.18 -5.09 16.87
C PHE A 85 -3.02 -4.04 15.77
N LEU A 86 -4.06 -3.23 15.55
CA LEU A 86 -4.03 -2.18 14.53
C LEU A 86 -2.91 -1.19 14.77
N MET A 87 -2.80 -0.66 15.99
CA MET A 87 -1.78 0.34 16.32
C MET A 87 -0.36 -0.22 16.16
N SER A 88 -0.11 -1.47 16.54
CA SER A 88 1.19 -2.12 16.33
C SER A 88 1.58 -2.18 14.84
N ARG A 89 0.60 -2.36 13.94
CA ARG A 89 0.81 -2.39 12.49
C ARG A 89 0.99 -0.99 11.92
N THR A 90 0.15 -0.04 12.32
CA THR A 90 0.29 1.37 12.00
C THR A 90 1.67 1.88 12.40
N THR A 91 2.17 1.51 13.59
CA THR A 91 3.49 1.93 14.07
C THR A 91 4.58 1.54 13.09
N ARG A 92 4.64 0.26 12.69
CA ARG A 92 5.67 -0.23 11.75
C ARG A 92 5.51 0.36 10.35
N LEU A 93 4.28 0.50 9.87
CA LEU A 93 3.98 0.95 8.51
C LEU A 93 4.29 2.44 8.32
N PHE A 94 3.99 3.28 9.33
CA PHE A 94 4.19 4.73 9.25
C PHE A 94 5.63 5.19 9.50
N ARG A 95 6.51 4.33 10.04
CA ARG A 95 7.94 4.65 10.24
C ARG A 95 8.60 5.25 8.97
N PRO A 96 8.66 4.53 7.84
CA PRO A 96 9.24 5.08 6.61
C PRO A 96 8.38 6.18 5.99
N VAL A 97 7.07 6.16 6.24
CA VAL A 97 6.12 7.17 5.72
C VAL A 97 6.42 8.55 6.29
N PHE A 98 6.76 8.67 7.58
CA PHE A 98 7.08 9.98 8.17
C PHE A 98 8.34 10.59 7.55
N TYR A 99 9.41 9.81 7.37
CA TYR A 99 10.62 10.29 6.68
C TYR A 99 10.31 10.73 5.24
N PHE A 100 9.50 9.94 4.54
CA PHE A 100 9.06 10.26 3.18
C PHE A 100 8.23 11.55 3.13
N LEU A 101 7.25 11.72 4.03
CA LEU A 101 6.41 12.92 4.10
C LEU A 101 7.23 14.17 4.37
N VAL A 102 8.19 14.11 5.30
CA VAL A 102 9.10 15.23 5.60
C VAL A 102 9.96 15.56 4.37
N PHE A 103 10.53 14.55 3.73
CA PHE A 103 11.33 14.74 2.53
C PHE A 103 10.54 15.37 1.38
N VAL A 104 9.36 14.80 1.07
CA VAL A 104 8.49 15.33 0.01
C VAL A 104 8.05 16.75 0.33
N ALA A 105 7.64 17.04 1.57
CA ALA A 105 7.26 18.39 1.98
C ALA A 105 8.40 19.40 1.82
N LEU A 106 9.63 19.02 2.18
CA LEU A 106 10.80 19.88 2.04
C LEU A 106 11.14 20.16 0.56
N VAL A 107 11.22 19.10 -0.24
CA VAL A 107 11.55 19.19 -1.67
C VAL A 107 10.48 19.98 -2.42
N THR A 108 9.20 19.72 -2.16
CA THR A 108 8.11 20.42 -2.85
C THR A 108 8.03 21.89 -2.43
N THR A 109 8.31 22.21 -1.16
CA THR A 109 8.41 23.60 -0.70
C THR A 109 9.57 24.34 -1.38
N LEU A 110 10.76 23.72 -1.48
CA LEU A 110 11.91 24.31 -2.16
C LEU A 110 11.65 24.51 -3.66
N LEU A 111 11.03 23.53 -4.32
CA LEU A 111 10.63 23.63 -5.72
C LEU A 111 9.55 24.71 -5.92
N ARG A 112 8.67 24.93 -4.95
CA ARG A 112 7.66 26.00 -5.01
C ARG A 112 8.29 27.39 -4.93
N ILE A 113 9.33 27.55 -4.12
CA ILE A 113 10.07 28.82 -4.00
C ILE A 113 10.80 29.14 -5.31
N THR A 114 11.39 28.13 -5.96
CA THR A 114 12.22 28.31 -7.17
C THR A 114 11.41 28.35 -8.47
N MET A 115 10.35 27.55 -8.57
CA MET A 115 9.57 27.35 -9.81
C MET A 115 8.13 27.89 -9.74
N GLY A 116 7.71 28.40 -8.59
CA GLY A 116 6.33 28.82 -8.33
C GLY A 116 5.33 27.66 -8.35
N ASN A 117 4.04 28.00 -8.41
CA ASN A 117 2.93 27.04 -8.46
C ASN A 117 2.70 26.48 -9.87
N SER A 118 3.75 25.93 -10.49
CA SER A 118 3.63 25.33 -11.81
C SER A 118 2.72 24.10 -11.79
N ARG A 119 2.00 23.84 -12.90
CA ARG A 119 1.15 22.64 -13.05
C ARG A 119 1.96 21.35 -12.87
N GLN A 120 3.27 21.39 -13.14
CA GLN A 120 4.17 20.25 -12.96
C GLN A 120 4.45 19.94 -11.49
N LEU A 121 4.70 20.98 -10.67
CA LEU A 121 4.87 20.81 -9.23
C LEU A 121 3.60 20.22 -8.59
N LEU A 122 2.42 20.68 -9.02
CA LEU A 122 1.15 20.14 -8.55
C LEU A 122 0.98 18.66 -8.93
N TYR A 123 1.27 18.29 -10.18
CA TYR A 123 1.22 16.88 -10.62
C TYR A 123 2.19 15.99 -9.81
N LEU A 124 3.37 16.52 -9.49
CA LEU A 124 4.34 15.81 -8.68
C LEU A 124 3.87 15.55 -7.27
N GLU A 125 3.42 16.61 -6.60
CA GLU A 125 2.86 16.51 -5.27
C GLU A 125 1.72 15.48 -5.25
N MET A 126 0.80 15.54 -6.22
CA MET A 126 -0.28 14.57 -6.37
C MET A 126 0.24 13.14 -6.43
N ARG A 127 1.19 12.83 -7.30
CA ARG A 127 1.62 11.45 -7.56
C ARG A 127 2.37 10.83 -6.38
N HIS A 128 3.15 11.61 -5.63
CA HIS A 128 3.82 11.13 -4.42
C HIS A 128 2.83 10.81 -3.30
N ILE A 129 1.82 11.67 -3.13
CA ILE A 129 0.76 11.48 -2.15
C ILE A 129 -0.13 10.32 -2.54
N GLU A 130 -0.36 10.13 -3.84
CA GLU A 130 -1.17 9.04 -4.35
C GLU A 130 -0.71 7.72 -3.75
N LEU A 131 0.60 7.46 -3.68
CA LEU A 131 1.16 6.23 -3.12
C LEU A 131 0.65 5.89 -1.72
N LEU A 132 0.28 6.88 -0.91
CA LEU A 132 -0.23 6.68 0.44
C LEU A 132 -1.61 6.00 0.46
N TRP A 133 -2.31 5.91 -0.68
CA TRP A 133 -3.59 5.22 -0.78
C TRP A 133 -3.46 3.77 -0.30
N TYR A 134 -2.34 3.11 -0.64
CA TYR A 134 -2.06 1.74 -0.21
C TYR A 134 -2.00 1.62 1.32
N VAL A 135 -1.41 2.59 2.02
CA VAL A 135 -1.32 2.60 3.49
C VAL A 135 -2.72 2.65 4.10
N GLY A 136 -3.57 3.54 3.58
CA GLY A 136 -4.96 3.67 4.02
C GLY A 136 -5.78 2.41 3.75
N ALA A 137 -5.74 1.90 2.51
CA ALA A 137 -6.47 0.69 2.11
C ALA A 137 -5.98 -0.55 2.90
N TYR A 138 -4.68 -0.66 3.15
CA TYR A 138 -4.09 -1.77 3.89
C TYR A 138 -4.53 -1.77 5.35
N LEU A 139 -4.49 -0.60 6.02
CA LEU A 139 -4.99 -0.48 7.39
C LEU A 139 -6.50 -0.70 7.48
N LEU A 140 -7.26 -0.19 6.52
CA LEU A 140 -8.69 -0.46 6.40
C LEU A 140 -8.95 -1.97 6.31
N THR A 141 -8.24 -2.67 5.43
CA THR A 141 -8.35 -4.13 5.28
C THR A 141 -8.01 -4.87 6.58
N LEU A 142 -6.93 -4.47 7.26
CA LEU A 142 -6.55 -5.03 8.55
C LEU A 142 -7.53 -4.70 9.68
N ALA A 143 -8.30 -3.61 9.57
CA ALA A 143 -9.36 -3.30 10.53
C ALA A 143 -10.47 -4.35 10.50
N PHE A 144 -10.72 -4.95 9.33
CA PHE A 144 -11.64 -6.08 9.16
C PHE A 144 -11.03 -7.46 9.47
N MET A 145 -9.77 -7.51 9.96
CA MET A 145 -9.13 -8.76 10.36
C MET A 145 -9.95 -9.63 11.33
N PRO A 146 -10.70 -9.09 12.33
CA PRO A 146 -11.56 -9.89 13.19
C PRO A 146 -12.64 -10.67 12.42
N TRP A 147 -13.17 -10.10 11.33
CA TRP A 147 -14.17 -10.72 10.48
C TRP A 147 -13.53 -11.73 9.53
N LEU A 148 -12.42 -11.36 8.89
CA LEU A 148 -11.66 -12.23 8.00
C LEU A 148 -11.16 -13.49 8.75
N ALA A 149 -10.72 -13.35 10.00
CA ALA A 149 -10.27 -14.46 10.83
C ALA A 149 -11.38 -15.46 11.19
N ARG A 150 -12.66 -15.12 11.04
CA ARG A 150 -13.79 -16.06 11.25
C ARG A 150 -14.01 -17.00 10.07
N ILE A 151 -13.38 -16.75 8.91
CA ILE A 151 -13.49 -17.57 7.70
C ILE A 151 -12.67 -18.86 7.88
N ARG A 152 -13.33 -19.91 8.39
CA ARG A 152 -12.71 -21.20 8.72
C ARG A 152 -13.00 -22.31 7.70
N THR A 153 -13.92 -22.07 6.75
CA THR A 153 -14.37 -23.09 5.79
C THR A 153 -14.46 -22.50 4.38
N GLY A 154 -14.26 -23.34 3.36
CA GLY A 154 -14.40 -22.94 1.96
C GLY A 154 -15.80 -22.40 1.62
N ARG A 155 -16.85 -22.95 2.25
CA ARG A 155 -18.23 -22.43 2.08
C ARG A 155 -18.39 -21.00 2.58
N ARG A 156 -17.87 -20.68 3.77
CA ARG A 156 -17.91 -19.31 4.32
C ARG A 156 -17.09 -18.35 3.46
N LEU A 157 -15.96 -18.81 2.93
CA LEU A 157 -15.14 -18.04 1.99
C LEU A 157 -15.93 -17.72 0.72
N GLY A 158 -16.58 -18.72 0.11
CA GLY A 158 -17.40 -18.52 -1.09
C GLY A 158 -18.52 -17.50 -0.87
N TRP A 159 -19.26 -17.61 0.23
CA TRP A 159 -20.29 -16.63 0.61
C TRP A 159 -19.72 -15.22 0.82
N PHE A 160 -18.57 -15.12 1.47
CA PHE A 160 -17.93 -13.83 1.71
C PHE A 160 -17.51 -13.16 0.41
N ILE A 161 -16.85 -13.90 -0.50
CA ILE A 161 -16.44 -13.39 -1.81
C ILE A 161 -17.66 -12.97 -2.63
N ALA A 162 -18.69 -13.81 -2.69
CA ALA A 162 -19.93 -13.50 -3.40
C ALA A 162 -20.59 -12.23 -2.86
N ALA A 163 -20.66 -12.07 -1.52
CA ALA A 163 -21.22 -10.88 -0.90
C ALA A 163 -20.39 -9.62 -1.22
N MET A 164 -19.06 -9.69 -1.17
CA MET A 164 -18.21 -8.54 -1.50
C MET A 164 -18.33 -8.18 -2.98
N CYS A 165 -18.34 -9.15 -3.89
CA CYS A 165 -18.56 -8.92 -5.32
C CYS A 165 -19.95 -8.32 -5.60
N LEU A 166 -20.99 -8.79 -4.91
CA LEU A 166 -22.34 -8.24 -5.04
C LEU A 166 -22.40 -6.78 -4.57
N LEU A 167 -21.77 -6.47 -3.43
CA LEU A 167 -21.69 -5.08 -2.94
C LEU A 167 -20.90 -4.19 -3.90
N THR A 168 -19.79 -4.69 -4.46
CA THR A 168 -19.03 -3.98 -5.49
C THR A 168 -19.87 -3.72 -6.74
N ALA A 169 -20.60 -4.74 -7.22
CA ALA A 169 -21.48 -4.61 -8.37
C ALA A 169 -22.64 -3.63 -8.12
N LEU A 170 -23.18 -3.60 -6.90
CA LEU A 170 -24.24 -2.68 -6.52
C LEU A 170 -23.75 -1.23 -6.54
N VAL A 171 -22.57 -0.96 -5.96
CA VAL A 171 -21.95 0.37 -6.00
C VAL A 171 -21.65 0.76 -7.45
N ASP A 172 -21.05 -0.12 -8.24
CA ASP A 172 -20.79 0.14 -9.67
C ASP A 172 -22.08 0.49 -10.41
N THR A 173 -23.16 -0.27 -10.18
CA THR A 173 -24.47 -0.04 -10.81
C THR A 173 -25.05 1.32 -10.42
N VAL A 174 -25.01 1.68 -9.13
CA VAL A 174 -25.45 2.99 -8.66
C VAL A 174 -24.59 4.10 -9.29
N SER A 175 -23.28 3.91 -9.33
CA SER A 175 -22.33 4.84 -9.94
C SER A 175 -22.60 5.06 -11.43
N VAL A 176 -22.92 4.01 -12.19
CA VAL A 176 -23.31 4.12 -13.61
C VAL A 176 -24.65 4.84 -13.75
N VAL A 177 -25.69 4.39 -13.02
CA VAL A 177 -27.05 4.91 -13.17
C VAL A 177 -27.16 6.38 -12.79
N THR A 178 -26.38 6.83 -11.81
CA THR A 178 -26.40 8.21 -11.31
C THR A 178 -25.34 9.11 -11.95
N ASP A 179 -24.48 8.58 -12.82
CA ASP A 179 -23.29 9.26 -13.36
C ASP A 179 -22.38 9.87 -12.27
N THR A 180 -22.33 9.25 -11.09
CA THR A 180 -21.55 9.72 -9.93
C THR A 180 -20.26 8.92 -9.72
N TRP A 181 -19.72 8.31 -10.76
CA TRP A 181 -18.59 7.37 -10.69
C TRP A 181 -17.40 7.87 -9.87
N VAL A 182 -17.05 9.15 -10.04
CA VAL A 182 -15.93 9.81 -9.33
C VAL A 182 -16.18 9.95 -7.82
N MET A 183 -17.44 9.96 -7.37
CA MET A 183 -17.81 10.13 -5.96
C MET A 183 -18.15 8.79 -5.30
N THR A 184 -19.09 8.04 -5.88
CA THR A 184 -19.63 6.83 -5.25
C THR A 184 -18.73 5.61 -5.43
N GLY A 185 -17.98 5.53 -6.53
CA GLY A 185 -17.11 4.38 -6.81
C GLY A 185 -16.02 4.15 -5.76
N TRP A 186 -15.61 5.18 -5.01
CA TRP A 186 -14.60 5.04 -3.95
C TRP A 186 -15.07 4.18 -2.77
N ILE A 187 -16.38 3.95 -2.61
CA ILE A 187 -16.92 3.04 -1.60
C ILE A 187 -16.39 1.61 -1.81
N ASN A 188 -16.15 1.21 -3.07
CA ASN A 188 -15.58 -0.09 -3.40
C ASN A 188 -14.17 -0.32 -2.86
N MET A 189 -13.49 0.73 -2.38
CA MET A 189 -12.23 0.62 -1.65
C MET A 189 -12.38 -0.20 -0.34
N ILE A 190 -13.60 -0.44 0.13
CA ILE A 190 -13.85 -1.38 1.23
C ILE A 190 -13.98 -2.79 0.65
N PHE A 191 -14.98 -3.02 -0.19
CA PHE A 191 -15.40 -4.37 -0.59
C PHE A 191 -14.38 -5.09 -1.47
N MET A 192 -13.81 -4.39 -2.45
CA MET A 192 -12.94 -5.00 -3.45
C MET A 192 -11.65 -5.54 -2.82
N TRP A 193 -11.03 -4.81 -1.88
CA TRP A 193 -9.79 -5.23 -1.23
C TRP A 193 -9.97 -6.29 -0.14
N LEU A 194 -11.19 -6.45 0.38
CA LEU A 194 -11.51 -7.55 1.30
C LEU A 194 -11.52 -8.91 0.60
N VAL A 195 -11.81 -8.97 -0.70
CA VAL A 195 -11.78 -10.20 -1.51
C VAL A 195 -10.39 -10.86 -1.51
N PRO A 196 -9.31 -10.20 -1.99
CA PRO A 196 -7.98 -10.79 -1.97
C PRO A 196 -7.49 -11.05 -0.54
N ALA A 197 -7.86 -10.20 0.43
CA ALA A 197 -7.53 -10.41 1.84
C ALA A 197 -8.13 -11.73 2.38
N ALA A 198 -9.40 -12.00 2.09
CA ALA A 198 -10.07 -13.25 2.46
C ALA A 198 -9.43 -14.47 1.78
N LEU A 199 -9.04 -14.34 0.51
CA LEU A 199 -8.30 -15.38 -0.20
C LEU A 199 -6.92 -15.64 0.42
N GLY A 200 -6.26 -14.61 0.95
CA GLY A 200 -5.02 -14.75 1.72
C GLY A 200 -5.19 -15.54 3.01
N ILE A 201 -6.31 -15.34 3.72
CA ILE A 201 -6.68 -16.15 4.89
C ILE A 201 -6.96 -17.60 4.49
N ALA A 202 -7.64 -17.79 3.36
CA ALA A 202 -7.93 -19.12 2.83
C ALA A 202 -6.67 -19.89 2.45
N TYR A 203 -5.68 -19.21 1.88
CA TYR A 203 -4.37 -19.78 1.58
C TYR A 203 -3.65 -20.23 2.86
N GLN A 204 -3.55 -19.37 3.87
CA GLN A 204 -2.90 -19.72 5.14
C GLN A 204 -3.56 -20.89 5.87
N ARG A 205 -4.88 -21.04 5.72
CA ARG A 205 -5.66 -22.12 6.31
C ARG A 205 -5.83 -23.32 5.38
N ALA A 206 -5.21 -23.31 4.20
CA ALA A 206 -5.35 -24.33 3.16
C ALA A 206 -6.82 -24.72 2.87
N LEU A 207 -7.73 -23.72 2.84
CA LEU A 207 -9.18 -23.96 2.71
C LEU A 207 -9.62 -24.35 1.29
N VAL A 208 -8.79 -24.07 0.29
CA VAL A 208 -9.14 -24.25 -1.13
C VAL A 208 -8.19 -25.26 -1.75
N PRO A 209 -8.66 -26.45 -2.15
CA PRO A 209 -7.83 -27.42 -2.82
C PRO A 209 -7.48 -26.93 -4.23
N ARG A 210 -6.32 -27.35 -4.75
CA ARG A 210 -5.78 -26.92 -6.05
C ARG A 210 -6.78 -27.01 -7.20
N ARG A 211 -7.59 -28.08 -7.27
CA ARG A 211 -8.61 -28.26 -8.33
C ARG A 211 -9.69 -27.17 -8.29
N VAL A 212 -10.17 -26.84 -7.09
CA VAL A 212 -11.16 -25.78 -6.89
C VAL A 212 -10.56 -24.41 -7.17
N ALA A 213 -9.31 -24.18 -6.76
CA ALA A 213 -8.60 -22.95 -7.10
C ALA A 213 -8.46 -22.76 -8.62
N MET A 214 -8.08 -23.80 -9.36
CA MET A 214 -8.00 -23.75 -10.83
C MET A 214 -9.36 -23.52 -11.50
N ALA A 215 -10.41 -24.20 -11.02
CA ALA A 215 -11.76 -23.99 -11.55
C ALA A 215 -12.26 -22.57 -11.27
N ALA A 216 -12.07 -22.06 -10.04
CA ALA A 216 -12.41 -20.69 -9.68
C ALA A 216 -11.59 -19.66 -10.46
N ALA A 217 -10.32 -19.92 -10.73
CA ALA A 217 -9.48 -19.09 -11.60
C ALA A 217 -10.03 -19.06 -13.03
N ALA A 218 -10.42 -20.20 -13.61
CA ALA A 218 -11.01 -20.24 -14.95
C ALA A 218 -12.35 -19.46 -15.02
N VAL A 219 -13.21 -19.60 -14.01
CA VAL A 219 -14.46 -18.84 -13.90
C VAL A 219 -14.17 -17.34 -13.76
N ALA A 220 -13.22 -16.97 -12.90
CA ALA A 220 -12.83 -15.58 -12.71
C ALA A 220 -12.25 -14.96 -13.98
N LEU A 221 -11.44 -15.71 -14.74
CA LEU A 221 -10.93 -15.29 -16.05
C LEU A 221 -12.07 -15.04 -17.04
N GLY A 222 -13.02 -15.98 -17.15
CA GLY A 222 -14.22 -15.80 -17.98
C GLY A 222 -15.02 -14.56 -17.58
N GLY A 223 -15.21 -14.35 -16.27
CA GLY A 223 -15.85 -13.15 -15.72
C GLY A 223 -15.09 -11.86 -16.05
N THR A 224 -13.77 -11.84 -15.87
CA THR A 224 -12.92 -10.69 -16.23
C THR A 224 -13.03 -10.36 -17.71
N VAL A 225 -12.96 -11.35 -18.60
CA VAL A 225 -13.10 -11.15 -20.06
C VAL A 225 -14.50 -10.65 -20.42
N ALA A 226 -15.55 -11.24 -19.84
CA ALA A 226 -16.92 -10.81 -20.07
C ALA A 226 -17.15 -9.37 -19.62
N LEU A 227 -16.71 -9.00 -18.41
CA LEU A 227 -16.81 -7.63 -17.90
C LEU A 227 -15.93 -6.64 -18.69
N ALA A 228 -14.80 -7.09 -19.23
CA ALA A 228 -13.92 -6.27 -20.05
C ALA A 228 -14.52 -5.90 -21.41
N ILE A 229 -15.26 -6.83 -22.02
CA ILE A 229 -15.83 -6.68 -23.38
C ILE A 229 -17.24 -6.08 -23.31
N LEU A 230 -18.05 -6.54 -22.36
CA LEU A 230 -19.48 -6.22 -22.28
C LEU A 230 -19.81 -5.22 -21.17
N GLY A 231 -18.92 -5.06 -20.19
CA GLY A 231 -19.18 -4.21 -19.03
C GLY A 231 -18.94 -2.72 -19.33
N PRO A 232 -19.51 -1.82 -18.53
CA PRO A 232 -19.37 -0.37 -18.68
C PRO A 232 -17.99 0.15 -18.22
N TYR A 233 -16.98 -0.71 -18.19
CA TYR A 233 -15.71 -0.43 -17.52
C TYR A 233 -14.64 0.12 -18.48
N PRO A 234 -13.76 1.01 -18.01
CA PRO A 234 -12.64 1.49 -18.81
C PRO A 234 -11.72 0.35 -19.29
N SER A 235 -11.15 0.52 -20.49
CA SER A 235 -10.20 -0.44 -21.05
C SER A 235 -8.92 -0.51 -20.20
N GLY A 236 -8.64 -1.68 -19.60
CA GLY A 236 -7.45 -1.95 -18.80
C GLY A 236 -7.71 -1.97 -17.28
N LEU A 237 -7.21 -3.00 -16.61
CA LEU A 237 -7.52 -3.27 -15.20
C LEU A 237 -7.04 -2.15 -14.25
N ILE A 238 -5.95 -1.46 -14.57
CA ILE A 238 -5.43 -0.38 -13.73
C ILE A 238 -6.22 0.93 -13.82
N ALA A 239 -6.97 1.12 -14.91
CA ALA A 239 -7.87 2.26 -15.11
C ALA A 239 -9.15 2.14 -14.28
N ASN A 240 -9.39 0.97 -13.68
CA ASN A 240 -10.50 0.71 -12.78
C ASN A 240 -10.17 1.22 -11.37
N MET A 241 -9.93 2.53 -11.28
CA MET A 241 -9.75 3.31 -10.05
C MET A 241 -10.69 4.53 -10.12
N PRO A 242 -11.80 4.57 -9.35
CA PRO A 242 -12.16 3.71 -8.22
C PRO A 242 -12.29 2.20 -8.54
N PRO A 243 -11.99 1.29 -7.59
CA PRO A 243 -11.97 -0.15 -7.82
C PRO A 243 -13.35 -0.67 -8.24
N THR A 244 -13.39 -1.49 -9.28
CA THR A 244 -14.63 -1.99 -9.89
C THR A 244 -14.78 -3.50 -9.73
N LEU A 245 -15.94 -4.03 -10.13
CA LEU A 245 -16.16 -5.47 -10.22
C LEU A 245 -15.18 -6.14 -11.19
N LEU A 246 -14.80 -5.46 -12.27
CA LEU A 246 -13.80 -5.96 -13.22
C LEU A 246 -12.44 -6.21 -12.52
N LEU A 247 -12.01 -5.27 -11.66
CA LEU A 247 -10.81 -5.43 -10.84
C LEU A 247 -10.98 -6.53 -9.77
N ALA A 248 -12.17 -6.68 -9.18
CA ALA A 248 -12.44 -7.76 -8.23
C ALA A 248 -12.36 -9.14 -8.89
N ALA A 249 -12.90 -9.30 -10.10
CA ALA A 249 -12.81 -10.54 -10.86
C ALA A 249 -11.36 -10.90 -11.19
N SER A 250 -10.56 -9.93 -11.65
CA SER A 250 -9.14 -10.17 -11.93
C SER A 250 -8.34 -10.48 -10.66
N ALA A 251 -8.66 -9.84 -9.53
CA ALA A 251 -8.06 -10.13 -8.24
C ALA A 251 -8.32 -11.58 -7.79
N ILE A 252 -9.54 -12.10 -7.99
CA ILE A 252 -9.90 -13.49 -7.69
C ILE A 252 -9.07 -14.43 -8.56
N LEU A 253 -8.98 -14.16 -9.87
CA LEU A 253 -8.16 -14.95 -10.79
C LEU A 253 -6.72 -15.05 -10.27
N GLU A 254 -6.06 -13.92 -10.02
CA GLU A 254 -4.66 -13.90 -9.59
C GLU A 254 -4.45 -14.61 -8.25
N CYS A 255 -5.31 -14.35 -7.25
CA CYS A 255 -5.21 -14.98 -5.94
C CYS A 255 -5.41 -16.50 -6.04
N MET A 256 -6.36 -16.96 -6.86
CA MET A 256 -6.61 -18.38 -7.07
C MET A 256 -5.47 -19.07 -7.81
N LEU A 257 -4.83 -18.39 -8.77
CA LEU A 257 -3.62 -18.90 -9.42
C LEU A 257 -2.48 -19.03 -8.39
N VAL A 258 -2.28 -18.05 -7.51
CA VAL A 258 -1.28 -18.16 -6.43
C VAL A 258 -1.57 -19.35 -5.51
N ILE A 259 -2.83 -19.56 -5.12
CA ILE A 259 -3.22 -20.74 -4.32
C ILE A 259 -2.93 -22.04 -5.08
N ALA A 260 -3.28 -22.10 -6.37
CA ALA A 260 -3.10 -23.30 -7.19
C ALA A 260 -1.62 -23.64 -7.47
N PHE A 261 -0.78 -22.62 -7.67
CA PHE A 261 0.64 -22.75 -7.99
C PHE A 261 1.57 -22.61 -6.79
N GLY A 262 1.05 -22.40 -5.58
CA GLY A 262 1.83 -22.29 -4.33
C GLY A 262 2.93 -23.36 -4.17
N PRO A 263 2.65 -24.67 -4.39
CA PRO A 263 3.67 -25.70 -4.31
C PRO A 263 4.80 -25.56 -5.36
N ALA A 264 4.47 -25.10 -6.57
CA ALA A 264 5.48 -24.87 -7.61
C ALA A 264 6.36 -23.65 -7.28
N ILE A 265 5.74 -22.57 -6.79
CA ILE A 265 6.45 -21.39 -6.30
C ILE A 265 7.38 -21.78 -5.15
N ASN A 266 6.90 -22.56 -4.18
CA ASN A 266 7.73 -22.99 -3.06
C ASN A 266 8.95 -23.82 -3.49
N ARG A 267 8.80 -24.73 -4.47
CA ARG A 267 9.92 -25.50 -5.03
C ARG A 267 10.97 -24.60 -5.68
N TRP A 268 10.55 -23.61 -6.44
CA TRP A 268 11.46 -22.64 -7.07
C TRP A 268 12.23 -21.80 -6.03
N LEU A 269 11.62 -21.55 -4.87
CA LEU A 269 12.20 -20.77 -3.77
C LEU A 269 13.07 -21.56 -2.79
N GLN A 270 13.36 -22.83 -3.06
CA GLN A 270 14.26 -23.62 -2.22
C GLN A 270 15.73 -23.18 -2.35
N GLY A 271 16.09 -22.45 -3.40
CA GLY A 271 17.45 -21.93 -3.60
C GLY A 271 17.85 -20.85 -2.57
N ALA A 272 18.97 -21.08 -1.86
CA ALA A 272 19.45 -20.18 -0.79
C ALA A 272 19.73 -18.74 -1.28
N ARG A 273 20.20 -18.57 -2.52
CA ARG A 273 20.48 -17.25 -3.12
C ARG A 273 19.19 -16.47 -3.39
N THR A 274 18.20 -17.11 -4.00
CA THR A 274 16.88 -16.54 -4.29
C THR A 274 16.18 -16.11 -2.99
N TRP A 275 16.26 -16.94 -1.97
CA TRP A 275 15.69 -16.64 -0.66
C TRP A 275 16.36 -15.45 0.03
N LYS A 276 17.71 -15.40 0.03
CA LYS A 276 18.46 -14.28 0.60
C LYS A 276 18.13 -12.97 -0.12
N PHE A 277 18.04 -13.00 -1.45
CA PHE A 277 17.63 -11.84 -2.26
C PHE A 277 16.23 -11.36 -1.86
N LEU A 278 15.25 -12.27 -1.79
CA LEU A 278 13.88 -11.97 -1.38
C LEU A 278 13.80 -11.35 0.02
N GLN A 279 14.55 -11.88 0.98
CA GLN A 279 14.59 -11.34 2.33
C GLN A 279 15.14 -9.92 2.37
N VAL A 280 16.21 -9.66 1.61
CA VAL A 280 16.81 -8.32 1.52
C VAL A 280 15.79 -7.34 0.94
N CYS A 281 15.17 -7.63 -0.21
CA CYS A 281 14.21 -6.73 -0.83
C CYS A 281 12.96 -6.51 0.04
N ASN A 282 12.41 -7.58 0.63
CA ASN A 282 11.24 -7.46 1.51
C ASN A 282 11.54 -6.66 2.79
N SER A 283 12.81 -6.62 3.24
CA SER A 283 13.21 -5.85 4.43
C SER A 283 13.14 -4.33 4.28
N GLY A 284 12.88 -3.83 3.06
CA GLY A 284 12.61 -2.42 2.80
C GLY A 284 11.55 -2.20 1.72
N SER A 285 10.57 -3.10 1.65
CA SER A 285 9.53 -3.06 0.61
C SER A 285 8.76 -1.73 0.60
N MET A 286 8.49 -1.16 1.78
CA MET A 286 7.81 0.12 1.90
C MET A 286 8.69 1.28 1.41
N THR A 287 10.00 1.22 1.67
CA THR A 287 10.98 2.16 1.14
C THR A 287 11.03 2.10 -0.39
N ILE A 288 11.14 0.92 -0.98
CA ILE A 288 11.10 0.77 -2.46
C ILE A 288 9.80 1.36 -3.00
N TYR A 289 8.67 1.05 -2.37
CA TYR A 289 7.35 1.54 -2.75
C TYR A 289 7.21 3.07 -2.66
N LEU A 290 7.75 3.73 -1.64
CA LEU A 290 7.61 5.19 -1.51
C LEU A 290 8.59 5.95 -2.43
N TRP A 291 9.83 5.47 -2.53
CA TRP A 291 10.91 6.24 -3.15
C TRP A 291 11.03 6.06 -4.66
N HIS A 292 10.44 5.02 -5.26
CA HIS A 292 10.57 4.81 -6.71
C HIS A 292 10.01 5.96 -7.54
N TRP A 293 8.90 6.61 -7.13
CA TRP A 293 8.38 7.78 -7.84
C TRP A 293 9.29 9.00 -7.72
N VAL A 294 9.89 9.22 -6.53
CA VAL A 294 10.88 10.29 -6.32
C VAL A 294 12.04 10.10 -7.29
N VAL A 295 12.59 8.88 -7.34
CA VAL A 295 13.70 8.53 -8.25
C VAL A 295 13.29 8.68 -9.72
N THR A 296 12.15 8.14 -10.10
CA THR A 296 11.64 8.20 -11.48
C THR A 296 11.49 9.65 -11.93
N PHE A 297 10.96 10.50 -11.05
CA PHE A 297 10.82 11.91 -11.34
C PHE A 297 12.16 12.63 -11.42
N LEU A 298 13.02 12.52 -10.40
CA LEU A 298 14.31 13.19 -10.37
C LEU A 298 15.18 12.80 -11.57
N LEU A 299 15.14 11.53 -11.96
CA LEU A 299 15.81 11.04 -13.17
C LEU A 299 15.24 11.70 -14.43
N SER A 300 13.92 11.66 -14.61
CA SER A 300 13.27 12.22 -15.81
C SER A 300 13.46 13.74 -15.91
N TYR A 301 13.38 14.44 -14.78
CA TYR A 301 13.61 15.87 -14.66
C TYR A 301 15.08 16.24 -14.86
N GLY A 302 16.00 15.47 -14.28
CA GLY A 302 17.45 15.66 -14.44
C GLY A 302 17.91 15.44 -15.88
N ILE A 303 17.41 14.40 -16.55
CA ILE A 303 17.66 14.15 -17.98
C ILE A 303 17.18 15.33 -18.82
N TYR A 304 15.99 15.85 -18.54
CA TYR A 304 15.49 17.03 -19.24
C TYR A 304 16.39 18.25 -19.04
N LEU A 305 16.81 18.54 -17.80
CA LEU A 305 17.65 19.69 -17.51
C LEU A 305 19.03 19.58 -18.16
N ALA A 306 19.63 18.38 -18.15
CA ALA A 306 20.99 18.15 -18.64
C ALA A 306 21.05 18.06 -20.17
N LEU A 307 20.13 17.31 -20.79
CA LEU A 307 20.23 16.96 -22.21
C LEU A 307 19.27 17.74 -23.10
N ARG A 308 18.25 18.41 -22.54
CA ARG A 308 17.16 19.08 -23.28
C ARG A 308 16.45 18.18 -24.30
N VAL A 309 16.66 16.86 -24.23
CA VAL A 309 16.06 15.87 -25.12
C VAL A 309 14.59 15.72 -24.74
N GLY A 310 13.71 16.05 -25.69
CA GLY A 310 12.29 15.71 -25.64
C GLY A 310 12.13 14.20 -25.64
N LEU A 311 11.27 13.71 -24.75
CA LEU A 311 11.14 12.29 -24.50
C LEU A 311 10.49 11.56 -25.65
N VAL A 312 10.98 10.33 -25.87
CA VAL A 312 10.67 9.46 -27.00
C VAL A 312 9.16 9.35 -27.20
N SER A 313 8.68 9.77 -28.37
CA SER A 313 7.29 9.64 -28.77
C SER A 313 6.94 8.15 -28.88
N PRO A 314 5.71 7.72 -28.56
CA PRO A 314 5.28 6.33 -28.77
C PRO A 314 5.42 5.84 -30.22
N ARG A 315 5.56 6.77 -31.19
CA ARG A 315 5.78 6.46 -32.60
C ARG A 315 7.25 6.22 -32.95
N ASP A 316 8.18 6.50 -32.04
CA ASP A 316 9.60 6.35 -32.30
C ASP A 316 10.06 4.91 -32.06
N ALA A 317 10.94 4.39 -32.91
CA ALA A 317 11.51 3.05 -32.76
C ALA A 317 12.24 2.85 -31.43
N TRP A 318 12.78 3.94 -30.86
CA TRP A 318 13.48 3.92 -29.58
C TRP A 318 12.56 3.91 -28.35
N TYR A 319 11.23 3.95 -28.54
CA TYR A 319 10.29 4.07 -27.43
C TYR A 319 10.44 2.91 -26.44
N TRP A 320 10.34 1.67 -26.91
CA TRP A 320 10.46 0.51 -26.03
C TRP A 320 11.86 0.35 -25.41
N PRO A 321 12.95 0.38 -26.20
CA PRO A 321 14.30 0.34 -25.64
C PRO A 321 14.57 1.44 -24.59
N GLY A 322 14.14 2.67 -24.86
CA GLY A 322 14.30 3.80 -23.94
C GLY A 322 13.51 3.63 -22.64
N ASN A 323 12.29 3.11 -22.70
CA ASN A 323 11.47 2.83 -21.51
C ASN A 323 12.05 1.67 -20.68
N VAL A 324 12.57 0.61 -21.31
CA VAL A 324 13.26 -0.50 -20.63
C VAL A 324 14.55 -0.03 -19.97
N LEU A 325 15.35 0.79 -20.67
CA LEU A 325 16.55 1.40 -20.11
C LEU A 325 16.20 2.31 -18.91
N ARG A 326 15.14 3.12 -19.03
CA ARG A 326 14.63 3.93 -17.90
C ARG A 326 14.26 3.06 -16.71
N LEU A 327 13.54 1.97 -16.94
CA LEU A 327 13.19 1.01 -15.88
C LEU A 327 14.43 0.43 -15.22
N ALA A 328 15.43 0.01 -16.00
CA ALA A 328 16.69 -0.51 -15.46
C ALA A 328 17.44 0.53 -14.62
N ILE A 329 17.53 1.78 -15.08
CA ILE A 329 18.18 2.88 -14.36
C ILE A 329 17.43 3.20 -13.06
N VAL A 330 16.09 3.32 -13.10
CA VAL A 330 15.29 3.55 -11.89
C VAL A 330 15.48 2.42 -10.90
N CYS A 331 15.42 1.15 -11.34
CA CYS A 331 15.66 0.01 -10.47
C CYS A 331 17.07 0.03 -9.86
N ALA A 332 18.10 0.38 -10.64
CA ALA A 332 19.47 0.51 -10.15
C ALA A 332 19.60 1.63 -9.10
N ILE A 333 19.05 2.81 -9.39
CA ILE A 333 19.07 3.94 -8.46
C ILE A 333 18.31 3.59 -7.18
N VAL A 334 17.10 3.04 -7.28
CA VAL A 334 16.33 2.59 -6.11
C VAL A 334 17.12 1.54 -5.33
N ALA A 335 17.80 0.59 -5.98
CA ALA A 335 18.63 -0.40 -5.30
C ALA A 335 19.83 0.21 -4.56
N VAL A 336 20.47 1.24 -5.14
CA VAL A 336 21.58 1.96 -4.50
C VAL A 336 21.08 2.75 -3.29
N PHE A 337 20.01 3.54 -3.44
CA PHE A 337 19.41 4.33 -2.36
C PHE A 337 18.70 3.47 -1.31
N PHE A 338 18.26 2.27 -1.67
CA PHE A 338 17.65 1.31 -0.75
C PHE A 338 18.58 0.93 0.40
N ILE A 339 19.88 0.77 0.13
CA ILE A 339 20.85 0.32 1.15
C ILE A 339 20.95 1.28 2.34
N PRO A 340 21.07 2.61 2.16
CA PRO A 340 20.99 3.57 3.26
C PRO A 340 19.54 3.80 3.72
N LEU A 341 18.56 3.87 2.81
CA LEU A 341 17.18 4.22 3.19
C LEU A 341 16.46 3.11 3.97
N ARG A 342 16.81 1.83 3.79
CA ARG A 342 16.26 0.75 4.65
C ARG A 342 16.62 0.95 6.14
N ALA A 343 17.64 1.77 6.44
CA ALA A 343 17.91 2.17 7.82
C ALA A 343 16.75 2.96 8.42
N THR A 344 15.97 3.70 7.62
CA THR A 344 14.77 4.42 8.07
C THR A 344 13.65 3.48 8.54
N GLU A 345 13.56 2.27 7.98
CA GLU A 345 12.60 1.26 8.46
C GLU A 345 13.05 0.60 9.77
N ARG A 346 14.36 0.59 10.03
CA ARG A 346 14.96 -0.04 11.21
C ARG A 346 15.21 0.93 12.37
N ARG A 347 15.41 2.21 12.08
CA ARG A 347 15.63 3.26 13.09
C ARG A 347 14.31 3.54 13.80
N ALA A 348 14.30 3.24 15.08
CA ALA A 348 13.13 3.50 15.91
C ALA A 348 12.95 5.02 16.10
N LEU A 349 11.75 5.50 15.88
CA LEU A 349 11.30 6.84 16.23
C LEU A 349 10.88 6.84 17.71
N PRO A 350 11.61 7.50 18.63
CA PRO A 350 11.37 7.39 20.08
C PRO A 350 9.94 7.76 20.52
N TRP A 351 9.29 8.67 19.79
CA TRP A 351 7.92 9.11 20.03
C TRP A 351 6.85 8.17 19.44
N TRP A 352 7.18 7.43 18.38
CA TRP A 352 6.24 6.59 17.63
C TRP A 352 6.35 5.09 17.95
N ASP A 353 7.53 4.63 18.36
CA ASP A 353 7.87 3.19 18.42
C ASP A 353 7.84 2.54 19.79
N ARG A 354 7.43 3.28 20.83
CA ARG A 354 7.11 2.71 22.14
C ARG A 354 6.13 1.51 22.01
N PRO A 355 6.31 0.45 22.80
CA PRO A 355 5.41 -0.70 22.82
C PRO A 355 3.96 -0.27 23.03
N VAL A 356 3.03 -0.99 22.41
CA VAL A 356 1.59 -0.78 22.63
C VAL A 356 1.14 -1.73 23.75
N PRO A 357 0.84 -1.23 24.96
CA PRO A 357 0.46 -2.08 26.09
C PRO A 357 -0.92 -2.72 25.85
N SER A 358 -1.25 -3.73 26.66
CA SER A 358 -2.65 -4.14 26.80
C SER A 358 -3.48 -2.97 27.36
N MET A 359 -4.75 -2.90 26.96
CA MET A 359 -5.63 -1.77 27.27
C MET A 359 -6.98 -2.28 27.74
N SER A 360 -7.73 -1.44 28.48
CA SER A 360 -9.14 -1.71 28.75
C SER A 360 -9.95 -1.71 27.45
N THR A 361 -11.06 -2.46 27.43
CA THR A 361 -11.89 -2.66 26.22
C THR A 361 -12.32 -1.36 25.56
N GLY A 362 -12.72 -0.36 26.35
CA GLY A 362 -13.12 0.95 25.83
C GLY A 362 -11.96 1.72 25.18
N ARG A 363 -10.79 1.74 25.84
CA ARG A 363 -9.59 2.40 25.30
C ARG A 363 -9.08 1.71 24.04
N ASP A 364 -9.10 0.37 24.03
CA ASP A 364 -8.71 -0.42 22.86
C ASP A 364 -9.60 -0.14 21.65
N THR A 365 -10.91 -0.13 21.85
CA THR A 365 -11.88 0.16 20.78
C THR A 365 -11.69 1.58 20.25
N ALA A 366 -11.50 2.57 21.13
CA ALA A 366 -11.23 3.95 20.73
C ALA A 366 -9.94 4.06 19.89
N VAL A 367 -8.86 3.38 20.29
CA VAL A 367 -7.61 3.33 19.52
C VAL A 367 -7.84 2.73 18.13
N GLY A 368 -8.56 1.60 18.04
CA GLY A 368 -8.86 0.98 16.76
C GLY A 368 -9.72 1.86 15.85
N VAL A 369 -10.73 2.54 16.39
CA VAL A 369 -11.58 3.49 15.65
C VAL A 369 -10.77 4.68 15.16
N LEU A 370 -9.90 5.26 15.99
CA LEU A 370 -9.05 6.38 15.59
C LEU A 370 -8.05 5.99 14.49
N VAL A 371 -7.47 4.79 14.57
CA VAL A 371 -6.61 4.27 13.49
C VAL A 371 -7.41 4.09 12.19
N LEU A 372 -8.64 3.57 12.28
CA LEU A 372 -9.52 3.42 11.12
C LEU A 372 -9.91 4.77 10.51
N ILE A 373 -10.24 5.78 11.33
CA ILE A 373 -10.50 7.14 10.87
C ILE A 373 -9.26 7.70 10.16
N GLY A 374 -8.06 7.54 10.74
CA GLY A 374 -6.80 7.95 10.12
C GLY A 374 -6.56 7.27 8.76
N ALA A 375 -6.88 5.98 8.65
CA ALA A 375 -6.78 5.23 7.40
C ALA A 375 -7.76 5.74 6.33
N ILE A 376 -9.01 6.00 6.70
CA ILE A 376 -10.04 6.56 5.82
C ILE A 376 -9.65 7.98 5.37
N LEU A 377 -9.20 8.83 6.28
CA LEU A 377 -8.74 10.18 5.94
C LEU A 377 -7.51 10.16 5.03
N THR A 378 -6.62 9.19 5.19
CA THR A 378 -5.49 8.98 4.27
C THR A 378 -6.00 8.61 2.87
N LEU A 379 -7.01 7.74 2.74
CA LEU A 379 -7.63 7.41 1.46
C LEU A 379 -8.30 8.63 0.82
N VAL A 380 -9.12 9.37 1.59
CA VAL A 380 -9.77 10.61 1.13
C VAL A 380 -8.72 11.60 0.64
N TYR A 381 -7.64 11.79 1.41
CA TYR A 381 -6.54 12.67 1.04
C TYR A 381 -5.92 12.29 -0.31
N THR A 382 -5.69 10.99 -0.52
CA THR A 382 -5.09 10.53 -1.79
C THR A 382 -6.02 10.68 -2.98
N ARG A 383 -7.31 11.01 -2.81
CA ARG A 383 -8.29 11.08 -3.91
C ARG A 383 -9.02 12.41 -4.02
N ILE A 384 -8.90 13.30 -3.04
CA ILE A 384 -9.51 14.63 -3.06
C ILE A 384 -9.09 15.45 -4.29
N TYR A 385 -7.90 15.18 -4.84
CA TYR A 385 -7.41 15.84 -6.06
C TYR A 385 -8.18 15.45 -7.32
N VAL A 386 -8.81 14.27 -7.33
CA VAL A 386 -9.65 13.81 -8.44
C VAL A 386 -10.90 14.67 -8.53
N ILE A 387 -11.40 15.13 -7.38
CA ILE A 387 -12.54 16.07 -7.30
C ILE A 387 -12.07 17.47 -7.69
N ASN A 388 -10.96 17.94 -7.11
CA ASN A 388 -10.38 19.24 -7.48
C ASN A 388 -8.84 19.19 -7.40
N PRO A 389 -8.12 19.39 -8.53
CA PRO A 389 -6.66 19.39 -8.54
C PRO A 389 -6.02 20.39 -7.58
N LEU A 390 -6.69 21.49 -7.23
CA LEU A 390 -6.18 22.48 -6.28
C LEU A 390 -6.22 22.01 -4.82
N TRP A 391 -6.93 20.91 -4.53
CA TRP A 391 -7.03 20.33 -3.19
C TRP A 391 -6.01 19.21 -2.95
N GLY A 392 -5.40 18.70 -4.01
CA GLY A 392 -4.37 17.68 -3.94
C GLY A 392 -3.02 18.20 -3.47
N GLY A 393 -2.11 17.30 -3.13
CA GLY A 393 -0.72 17.68 -2.94
C GLY A 393 -0.42 18.34 -1.58
N PHE A 394 0.64 19.14 -1.55
CA PHE A 394 0.99 20.04 -0.44
C PHE A 394 0.48 21.47 -0.71
N THR A 395 -0.62 21.59 -1.45
CA THR A 395 -1.41 22.82 -1.56
C THR A 395 -1.91 23.26 -0.17
N PRO A 396 -2.36 24.52 0.00
CA PRO A 396 -2.87 24.98 1.29
C PRO A 396 -3.94 24.06 1.89
N ILE A 397 -4.89 23.60 1.06
CA ILE A 397 -5.94 22.66 1.47
C ILE A 397 -5.35 21.28 1.72
N GLY A 398 -4.52 20.76 0.82
CA GLY A 398 -3.90 19.43 0.97
C GLY A 398 -3.09 19.28 2.26
N ARG A 399 -2.38 20.33 2.70
CA ARG A 399 -1.65 20.35 3.99
C ARG A 399 -2.58 20.12 5.18
N TRP A 400 -3.72 20.80 5.22
CA TRP A 400 -4.71 20.63 6.28
C TRP A 400 -5.30 19.22 6.28
N VAL A 401 -5.50 18.62 5.10
CA VAL A 401 -5.97 17.23 5.00
C VAL A 401 -4.90 16.23 5.49
N VAL A 402 -3.61 16.46 5.21
CA VAL A 402 -2.51 15.66 5.82
C VAL A 402 -2.58 15.76 7.33
N VAL A 403 -2.64 16.97 7.87
CA VAL A 403 -2.72 17.20 9.32
C VAL A 403 -3.95 16.49 9.89
N ALA A 404 -5.11 16.63 9.25
CA ALA A 404 -6.34 15.94 9.63
C ALA A 404 -6.19 14.41 9.64
N SER A 405 -5.46 13.82 8.69
CA SER A 405 -5.19 12.36 8.68
C SER A 405 -4.25 11.91 9.81
N LEU A 406 -3.34 12.78 10.25
CA LEU A 406 -2.36 12.48 11.30
C LEU A 406 -2.93 12.70 12.72
N ILE A 407 -3.91 13.58 12.90
CA ILE A 407 -4.54 13.88 14.20
C ILE A 407 -5.11 12.60 14.86
N PRO A 408 -5.95 11.77 14.20
CA PRO A 408 -6.45 10.53 14.77
C PRO A 408 -5.34 9.56 15.15
N LEU A 409 -4.27 9.48 14.35
CA LEU A 409 -3.13 8.62 14.63
C LEU A 409 -2.34 9.09 15.85
N ALA A 410 -2.16 10.41 16.00
CA ALA A 410 -1.54 11.01 17.17
C ALA A 410 -2.41 10.82 18.43
N ALA A 411 -3.73 10.98 18.32
CA ALA A 411 -4.67 10.73 19.40
C ALA A 411 -4.68 9.25 19.82
N ALA A 412 -4.75 8.32 18.86
CA ALA A 412 -4.62 6.88 19.10
C ALA A 412 -3.32 6.56 19.83
N ARG A 413 -2.22 7.20 19.41
CA ARG A 413 -0.91 7.04 20.05
C ARG A 413 -0.87 7.60 21.47
N ALA A 414 -1.50 8.74 21.71
CA ALA A 414 -1.61 9.33 23.05
C ALA A 414 -2.41 8.44 23.99
N LEU A 415 -3.53 7.85 23.52
CA LEU A 415 -4.33 6.90 24.29
C LEU A 415 -3.58 5.60 24.63
N CYS A 416 -2.59 5.22 23.83
CA CYS A 416 -1.74 4.07 24.14
C CYS A 416 -0.73 4.33 25.28
N ARG A 417 -0.56 5.58 25.74
CA ARG A 417 0.33 5.88 26.86
C ARG A 417 -0.28 5.34 28.16
N ASN A 418 0.49 4.56 28.90
CA ASN A 418 0.09 4.17 30.25
C ASN A 418 0.17 5.40 31.17
N PRO A 419 -0.92 5.77 31.88
CA PRO A 419 -0.87 6.86 32.85
C PRO A 419 0.18 6.61 33.95
N LEU A 420 0.42 5.34 34.29
CA LEU A 420 1.31 4.93 35.39
C LEU A 420 2.80 5.23 35.15
N HIS A 421 3.28 5.34 33.91
CA HIS A 421 4.67 5.70 33.64
C HIS A 421 4.95 7.21 33.71
N SER A 422 3.91 8.05 33.66
CA SER A 422 4.08 9.50 33.80
C SER A 422 4.42 9.88 35.25
N ASN A 423 3.83 9.17 36.21
CA ASN A 423 4.00 9.47 37.63
C ASN A 423 5.34 8.93 38.19
N ALA A 424 5.88 7.85 37.62
CA ALA A 424 7.16 7.28 38.04
C ALA A 424 8.35 8.22 37.74
N ASN A 425 8.36 8.86 36.56
CA ASN A 425 9.41 9.83 36.22
C ASN A 425 9.30 11.14 37.02
N SER A 426 8.10 11.56 37.43
CA SER A 426 7.95 12.71 38.32
C SER A 426 8.35 12.38 39.76
N SER A 427 8.10 11.17 40.24
CA SER A 427 8.54 10.73 41.57
C SER A 427 10.05 10.48 41.65
N GLU A 428 10.68 9.92 40.61
CA GLU A 428 12.14 9.77 40.57
C GLU A 428 12.86 11.12 40.50
N ASN A 429 12.35 12.09 39.73
CA ASN A 429 12.91 13.45 39.72
C ASN A 429 12.72 14.18 41.05
N GLN A 430 11.59 13.99 41.76
CA GLN A 430 11.40 14.56 43.10
C GLN A 430 12.30 13.89 44.14
N PHE A 431 12.50 12.57 44.09
CA PHE A 431 13.43 11.87 44.98
C PHE A 431 14.89 12.26 44.72
N SER A 432 15.28 12.46 43.45
CA SER A 432 16.63 12.93 43.10
C SER A 432 16.90 14.36 43.57
N LEU A 433 15.91 15.26 43.52
CA LEU A 433 16.04 16.64 44.00
C LEU A 433 16.03 16.73 45.53
N ALA A 434 15.28 15.86 46.21
CA ALA A 434 15.25 15.79 47.68
C ALA A 434 16.55 15.21 48.28
N HIS A 435 17.26 14.32 47.56
CA HIS A 435 18.56 13.82 48.00
C HIS A 435 19.73 14.76 47.69
N SER A 436 19.60 15.63 46.69
CA SER A 436 20.61 16.64 46.34
C SER A 436 20.67 17.82 47.31
N THR A 437 19.64 18.06 48.12
CA THR A 437 19.59 19.18 49.09
C THR A 437 19.99 18.79 50.51
N ARG A 438 20.47 17.56 50.71
CA ARG A 438 20.96 17.04 52.01
C ARG A 438 22.46 16.71 52.04
N ARG A 439 23.29 17.37 51.21
CA ARG A 439 24.75 17.31 51.34
C ARG A 439 25.35 18.69 51.44
#